data_AF-A0A9E5E3G8-F1
#
_entry.id   AF-A0A9E5E3G8-F1
#
_cell.length_a   1.000
_cell.length_b   1.000
_cell.length_c   1.000
_cell.angle_alpha   90.00
_cell.angle_beta   90.00
_cell.angle_gamma   90.00
#
_symmetry.space_group_name_H-M   'P 1'
#
loop_
_entity.id
_entity.type
_entity.pdbx_description
1 polymer ?
#
loop_
_entity_poly.entity_id
_entity_poly.type
_entity_poly.pdbx_seq_one_letter_code
_entity_poly.pdbx_strand_id
1 'polypeptide(L)'
;MRAPVSLFRICFLFSLMAAVVVSAQTVPEKKPLLEPQVEEEKPSLSRNPITETGSEADHLLGDFGGLRTRGVNRGIHISAGYIAESLGTISGGARRGNAFGGLGQFQMDLDLEKLAGWRRGYFRASSLWVHGSSASGRNVGNELTVSNIDAYDSIRLYELWFEQGLCNDRLWLRAGNLLADTEFATSEYGGLFLNAGFGWPAFISANTLNTGPAFNVAALGFRVWYDVNENWHFAAGVYDGDTFDSAAGDSRASANGLRFHLDDDQGVFAIGEVVYHPNRSAKATGLPGAYRVGAWQHNKNQIGQAGTATPNQTYGLYFGAEQLVWRESGQKEGENQGLGLFLRG
;
A
#
# COMPACT_ATOMS: atom_id res chain seq x y z
N MET A 1 -28.18 12.87 -55.31
CA MET A 1 -29.34 12.35 -54.55
C MET A 1 -28.85 11.87 -53.19
N ARG A 2 -29.54 12.29 -52.13
CA ARG A 2 -29.19 12.08 -50.71
C ARG A 2 -29.94 10.87 -50.14
N ALA A 3 -29.26 10.16 -49.20
CA ALA A 3 -29.78 9.40 -48.04
C ALA A 3 -30.57 8.09 -48.30
N PRO A 4 -30.67 7.14 -47.32
CA PRO A 4 -30.39 7.31 -45.89
C PRO A 4 -29.54 6.24 -45.17
N VAL A 5 -29.10 6.66 -43.98
CA VAL A 5 -28.50 5.91 -42.86
C VAL A 5 -29.56 5.01 -42.21
N SER A 6 -29.19 3.79 -41.81
CA SER A 6 -29.95 3.04 -40.80
C SER A 6 -29.05 2.56 -39.67
N LEU A 7 -29.51 2.87 -38.45
CA LEU A 7 -28.98 2.45 -37.17
C LEU A 7 -29.05 0.94 -37.02
N PHE A 8 -27.99 0.30 -36.53
CA PHE A 8 -28.13 -0.95 -35.77
C PHE A 8 -27.31 -0.89 -34.49
N ARG A 9 -27.99 -1.32 -33.42
CA ARG A 9 -27.70 -1.11 -32.01
C ARG A 9 -26.44 -1.86 -31.56
N ILE A 10 -25.61 -1.18 -30.78
CA ILE A 10 -24.52 -1.76 -30.00
C ILE A 10 -25.14 -2.40 -28.76
N CYS A 11 -25.10 -3.74 -28.68
CA CYS A 11 -25.34 -4.48 -27.44
C CYS A 11 -24.02 -4.55 -26.66
N PHE A 12 -23.83 -3.67 -25.67
CA PHE A 12 -22.83 -3.88 -24.62
C PHE A 12 -23.43 -4.82 -23.57
N LEU A 13 -23.03 -6.10 -23.62
CA LEU A 13 -23.19 -7.03 -22.51
C LEU A 13 -22.04 -6.79 -21.53
N PHE A 14 -22.31 -6.00 -20.48
CA PHE A 14 -21.47 -5.97 -19.29
C PHE A 14 -21.67 -7.29 -18.53
N SER A 15 -20.73 -8.23 -18.68
CA SER A 15 -20.62 -9.36 -17.77
C SER A 15 -19.86 -8.89 -16.54
N LEU A 16 -20.59 -8.59 -15.47
CA LEU A 16 -20.04 -8.35 -14.13
C LEU A 16 -19.59 -9.69 -13.56
N MET A 17 -18.35 -10.10 -13.85
CA MET A 17 -17.78 -11.32 -13.29
C MET A 17 -17.07 -10.97 -11.97
N ALA A 18 -17.84 -10.94 -10.88
CA ALA A 18 -17.25 -10.95 -9.54
C ALA A 18 -16.56 -12.29 -9.32
N ALA A 19 -15.23 -12.30 -9.30
CA ALA A 19 -14.47 -13.48 -8.92
C ALA A 19 -14.56 -13.64 -7.38
N VAL A 20 -15.51 -14.47 -6.93
CA VAL A 20 -15.51 -14.96 -5.55
C VAL A 20 -14.47 -16.07 -5.46
N VAL A 21 -13.29 -15.77 -4.92
CA VAL A 21 -12.28 -16.79 -4.61
C VAL A 21 -12.57 -17.31 -3.20
N VAL A 22 -13.19 -18.49 -3.10
CA VAL A 22 -13.28 -19.25 -1.84
C VAL A 22 -12.08 -20.18 -1.77
N SER A 23 -11.16 -19.95 -0.84
CA SER A 23 -10.11 -20.91 -0.51
C SER A 23 -10.41 -21.52 0.85
N ALA A 24 -10.50 -22.85 0.91
CA ALA A 24 -10.54 -23.61 2.15
C ALA A 24 -9.29 -24.49 2.19
N GLN A 25 -8.45 -24.32 3.21
CA GLN A 25 -7.36 -25.25 3.50
C GLN A 25 -7.56 -25.85 4.88
N THR A 26 -7.60 -27.17 4.96
CA THR A 26 -7.45 -27.94 6.19
C THR A 26 -6.01 -28.44 6.25
N VAL A 27 -5.21 -27.90 7.17
CA VAL A 27 -3.86 -28.41 7.44
C VAL A 27 -3.98 -29.44 8.58
N PRO A 28 -3.56 -30.70 8.39
CA PRO A 28 -3.57 -31.68 9.46
C PRO A 28 -2.50 -31.33 10.50
N GLU A 29 -2.88 -31.52 11.77
CA GLU A 29 -2.10 -31.27 12.98
C GLU A 29 -0.73 -31.97 12.95
N LYS A 30 0.30 -31.22 12.56
CA LYS A 30 1.70 -31.52 12.92
C LYS A 30 2.39 -30.20 13.26
N LYS A 31 2.86 -30.13 14.51
CA LYS A 31 3.68 -29.03 15.07
C LYS A 31 4.63 -28.47 14.00
N PRO A 32 4.46 -27.23 13.54
CA PRO A 32 5.42 -26.63 12.62
C PRO A 32 6.72 -26.33 13.37
N LEU A 33 7.82 -26.84 12.83
CA LEU A 33 9.16 -26.32 13.12
C LEU A 33 9.31 -25.06 12.28
N LEU A 34 9.61 -23.94 12.93
CA LEU A 34 9.89 -22.62 12.34
C LEU A 34 8.69 -21.98 11.63
N GLU A 35 7.88 -21.31 12.43
CA GLU A 35 6.90 -20.33 11.99
C GLU A 35 7.68 -19.08 11.53
N PRO A 36 7.58 -18.63 10.26
CA PRO A 36 8.12 -17.34 9.87
C PRO A 36 7.25 -16.25 10.49
N GLN A 37 7.62 -15.84 11.70
CA GLN A 37 7.11 -14.66 12.38
C GLN A 37 7.82 -13.44 11.76
N VAL A 38 7.46 -13.09 10.53
CA VAL A 38 7.71 -11.76 9.99
C VAL A 38 6.37 -11.06 10.05
N GLU A 39 6.15 -10.32 11.13
CA GLU A 39 5.14 -9.29 11.14
C GLU A 39 5.64 -8.24 10.13
N GLU A 40 5.25 -8.39 8.86
CA GLU A 40 5.13 -7.22 7.98
C GLU A 40 4.39 -6.19 8.81
N GLU A 41 4.95 -4.98 8.88
CA GLU A 41 4.39 -3.85 9.60
C GLU A 41 2.90 -3.81 9.28
N LYS A 42 2.08 -4.35 10.19
CA LYS A 42 0.63 -4.31 10.06
C LYS A 42 0.35 -2.84 9.74
N PRO A 43 -0.59 -2.51 8.85
CA PRO A 43 -1.25 -1.22 8.95
C PRO A 43 -2.09 -1.23 10.23
N SER A 44 -1.45 -1.49 11.38
CA SER A 44 -1.87 -0.97 12.63
C SER A 44 -1.87 0.53 12.37
N LEU A 45 -3.07 1.05 12.25
CA LEU A 45 -3.44 2.39 12.67
C LEU A 45 -3.14 2.55 14.18
N SER A 46 -1.93 2.17 14.58
CA SER A 46 -1.28 2.51 15.81
C SER A 46 -1.22 4.03 15.78
N ARG A 47 -2.00 4.64 16.68
CA ARG A 47 -2.16 6.10 16.86
C ARG A 47 -0.84 6.83 17.21
N ASN A 48 0.26 6.09 17.28
CA ASN A 48 1.63 6.56 17.17
C ASN A 48 2.22 5.90 15.90
N PRO A 49 2.71 6.67 14.91
CA PRO A 49 3.45 6.08 13.78
C PRO A 49 4.77 5.41 14.23
N ILE A 50 5.15 5.58 15.50
CA ILE A 50 6.36 5.04 16.12
C ILE A 50 5.95 4.27 17.38
N THR A 51 5.50 3.03 17.20
CA THR A 51 5.32 2.10 18.33
C THR A 51 6.03 0.81 17.97
N GLU A 52 7.18 0.53 18.61
CA GLU A 52 7.71 -0.83 18.61
C GLU A 52 6.77 -1.69 19.47
N THR A 53 5.97 -2.53 18.82
CA THR A 53 5.17 -3.56 19.48
C THR A 53 5.90 -4.91 19.55
N GLY A 54 7.15 -4.96 19.09
CA GLY A 54 7.95 -6.17 18.98
C GLY A 54 8.68 -6.57 20.27
N SER A 55 8.73 -7.88 20.51
CA SER A 55 9.67 -8.53 21.41
C SER A 55 11.11 -8.48 20.87
N GLU A 56 12.11 -8.79 21.71
CA GLU A 56 13.51 -8.88 21.25
C GLU A 56 13.71 -9.91 20.12
N ALA A 57 12.82 -10.91 20.02
CA ALA A 57 12.82 -11.91 18.95
C ALA A 57 12.43 -11.34 17.57
N ASP A 58 11.79 -10.17 17.53
CA ASP A 58 11.32 -9.53 16.29
C ASP A 58 12.43 -8.70 15.62
N HIS A 59 13.60 -8.62 16.24
CA HIS A 59 14.74 -7.88 15.73
C HIS A 59 15.97 -8.76 15.59
N LEU A 60 16.40 -9.02 14.35
CA LEU A 60 17.60 -9.83 14.04
C LEU A 60 18.86 -9.41 14.83
N LEU A 61 19.00 -8.12 15.11
CA LEU A 61 20.19 -7.56 15.78
C LEU A 61 19.99 -7.30 17.28
N GLY A 62 18.81 -7.63 17.84
CA GLY A 62 18.48 -7.36 19.25
C GLY A 62 18.64 -5.89 19.62
N ASP A 63 18.68 -5.56 20.92
CA ASP A 63 18.68 -4.17 21.42
C ASP A 63 20.04 -3.42 21.29
N PHE A 64 21.06 -4.03 20.65
CA PHE A 64 22.41 -3.46 20.52
C PHE A 64 22.99 -2.97 21.87
N GLY A 65 22.83 -3.76 22.94
CA GLY A 65 23.29 -3.37 24.28
C GLY A 65 22.60 -2.11 24.82
N GLY A 66 21.29 -1.96 24.61
CA GLY A 66 20.52 -0.82 25.10
C GLY A 66 20.51 0.40 24.18
N LEU A 67 21.19 0.38 23.04
CA LEU A 67 21.24 1.56 22.16
C LEU A 67 19.91 1.82 21.47
N ARG A 68 19.22 0.77 20.99
CA ARG A 68 17.91 0.93 20.35
C ARG A 68 16.89 1.45 21.34
N THR A 69 16.76 0.81 22.50
CA THR A 69 15.87 1.23 23.58
C THR A 69 16.15 2.67 24.03
N ARG A 70 17.43 3.07 24.17
CA ARG A 70 17.79 4.45 24.49
C ARG A 70 17.39 5.44 23.40
N GLY A 71 17.52 5.07 22.12
CA GLY A 71 17.04 5.85 20.99
C GLY A 71 15.53 6.08 21.07
N VAL A 72 14.76 4.99 21.16
CA VAL A 72 13.27 5.02 21.20
C VAL A 72 12.75 5.83 22.39
N ASN A 73 13.39 5.69 23.55
CA ASN A 73 13.06 6.48 24.74
C ASN A 73 13.36 7.98 24.57
N ARG A 74 14.27 8.35 23.67
CA ARG A 74 14.55 9.74 23.28
C ARG A 74 13.78 10.19 22.04
N GLY A 75 12.92 9.34 21.48
CA GLY A 75 12.13 9.66 20.29
C GLY A 75 12.87 9.47 18.98
N ILE A 76 13.88 8.61 18.93
CA ILE A 76 14.59 8.23 17.69
C ILE A 76 14.39 6.74 17.48
N HIS A 77 13.68 6.37 16.42
CA HIS A 77 13.49 4.99 16.01
C HIS A 77 14.17 4.75 14.68
N ILE A 78 14.97 3.69 14.60
CA ILE A 78 15.70 3.30 13.39
C ILE A 78 15.38 1.85 13.12
N SER A 79 14.87 1.57 11.94
CA SER A 79 14.52 0.23 11.48
C SER A 79 15.15 -0.06 10.12
N ALA A 80 15.42 -1.34 9.89
CA ALA A 80 15.86 -1.84 8.61
C ALA A 80 15.22 -3.20 8.36
N GLY A 81 14.68 -3.38 7.17
CA GLY A 81 14.02 -4.61 6.73
C GLY A 81 14.62 -5.09 5.41
N TYR A 82 14.59 -6.39 5.18
CA TYR A 82 15.00 -6.97 3.90
C TYR A 82 14.11 -8.16 3.54
N ILE A 83 13.53 -8.11 2.34
CA ILE A 83 12.76 -9.18 1.73
C ILE A 83 13.59 -9.77 0.59
N ALA A 84 13.62 -11.09 0.48
CA ALA A 84 14.23 -11.80 -0.64
C ALA A 84 13.27 -12.84 -1.19
N GLU A 85 13.09 -12.85 -2.51
CA GLU A 85 12.17 -13.74 -3.20
C GLU A 85 12.85 -14.48 -4.34
N SER A 86 12.57 -15.77 -4.45
CA SER A 86 12.94 -16.58 -5.62
C SER A 86 11.68 -17.18 -6.24
N LEU A 87 11.36 -16.76 -7.46
CA LEU A 87 10.12 -17.11 -8.14
C LEU A 87 10.40 -17.89 -9.44
N GLY A 88 9.79 -19.07 -9.54
CA GLY A 88 9.95 -19.98 -10.68
C GLY A 88 8.72 -20.02 -11.59
N THR A 89 8.89 -19.73 -12.88
CA THR A 89 7.89 -19.98 -13.93
C THR A 89 8.05 -21.40 -14.45
N ILE A 90 7.22 -22.31 -13.94
CA ILE A 90 7.28 -23.76 -14.23
C ILE A 90 6.57 -24.11 -15.56
N SER A 91 5.45 -23.44 -15.84
CA SER A 91 4.64 -23.64 -17.05
C SER A 91 4.00 -22.32 -17.51
N GLY A 92 3.64 -22.22 -18.79
CA GLY A 92 3.14 -20.97 -19.38
C GLY A 92 4.16 -19.84 -19.42
N GLY A 93 3.67 -18.60 -19.42
CA GLY A 93 4.46 -17.37 -19.48
C GLY A 93 5.15 -17.13 -20.83
N ALA A 94 5.81 -15.99 -20.95
CA ALA A 94 6.68 -15.67 -22.09
C ALA A 94 7.89 -16.62 -22.16
N ARG A 95 8.47 -17.01 -21.01
CA ARG A 95 9.51 -18.04 -20.91
C ARG A 95 9.59 -18.66 -19.51
N ARG A 96 9.89 -19.95 -19.45
CA ARG A 96 10.19 -20.65 -18.19
C ARG A 96 11.53 -20.21 -17.60
N GLY A 97 11.67 -20.30 -16.29
CA GLY A 97 12.92 -19.98 -15.59
C GLY A 97 12.69 -19.53 -14.16
N ASN A 98 13.77 -19.12 -13.50
CA ASN A 98 13.74 -18.54 -12.15
C ASN A 98 14.17 -17.09 -12.20
N ALA A 99 13.59 -16.28 -11.33
CA ALA A 99 14.00 -14.91 -11.07
C ALA A 99 14.19 -14.73 -9.56
N PHE A 100 15.21 -13.96 -9.20
CA PHE A 100 15.47 -13.59 -7.82
C PHE A 100 15.37 -12.08 -7.68
N GLY A 101 14.64 -11.61 -6.69
CA GLY A 101 14.46 -10.20 -6.37
C GLY A 101 14.68 -9.96 -4.87
N GLY A 102 15.09 -8.75 -4.53
CA GLY A 102 15.26 -8.32 -3.16
C GLY A 102 14.77 -6.89 -2.95
N LEU A 103 14.27 -6.63 -1.75
CA LEU A 103 13.83 -5.32 -1.29
C LEU A 103 14.43 -5.02 0.07
N GLY A 104 15.34 -4.06 0.12
CA GLY A 104 15.81 -3.45 1.36
C GLY A 104 15.05 -2.17 1.67
N GLN A 105 14.73 -1.96 2.94
CA GLN A 105 14.20 -0.71 3.45
C GLN A 105 15.02 -0.27 4.66
N PHE A 106 15.32 1.03 4.72
CA PHE A 106 15.92 1.66 5.89
C PHE A 106 15.09 2.88 6.25
N GLN A 107 14.72 3.00 7.52
CA GLN A 107 13.82 4.04 7.99
C GLN A 107 14.32 4.65 9.29
N MET A 108 14.06 5.94 9.41
CA MET A 108 14.24 6.72 10.63
C MET A 108 12.96 7.48 10.91
N ASP A 109 12.40 7.22 12.09
CA ASP A 109 11.24 7.95 12.59
C ASP A 109 11.61 8.73 13.85
N LEU A 110 11.14 9.97 13.91
CA LEU A 110 11.39 10.91 14.98
C LEU A 110 10.09 11.29 15.68
N ASP A 111 10.05 11.08 17.00
CA ASP A 111 9.01 11.58 17.90
C ASP A 111 9.45 12.95 18.43
N LEU A 112 8.89 14.01 17.86
CA LEU A 112 9.29 15.39 18.16
C LEU A 112 8.80 15.85 19.54
N GLU A 113 7.83 15.15 20.13
CA GLU A 113 7.38 15.43 21.49
C GLU A 113 8.47 15.03 22.48
N LYS A 114 9.08 13.86 22.30
CA LYS A 114 10.24 13.42 23.10
C LYS A 114 11.51 14.21 22.80
N LEU A 115 11.76 14.57 21.54
CA LEU A 115 13.00 15.23 21.12
C LEU A 115 13.04 16.72 21.43
N ALA A 116 11.92 17.43 21.24
CA ALA A 116 11.87 18.89 21.25
C ALA A 116 10.65 19.45 22.00
N GLY A 117 9.82 18.60 22.62
CA GLY A 117 8.58 19.03 23.26
C GLY A 117 7.47 19.44 22.29
N TRP A 118 7.64 19.16 20.99
CA TRP A 118 6.61 19.44 19.99
C TRP A 118 5.53 18.35 20.05
N ARG A 119 4.47 18.66 20.79
CA ARG A 119 3.35 17.75 21.03
C ARG A 119 2.74 17.18 19.74
N ARG A 120 2.62 15.85 19.66
CA ARG A 120 2.06 15.11 18.51
C ARG A 120 2.71 15.43 17.15
N GLY A 121 3.99 15.77 17.14
CA GLY A 121 4.76 15.96 15.91
C GLY A 121 5.62 14.73 15.60
N TYR A 122 5.57 14.27 14.36
CA TYR A 122 6.36 13.12 13.88
C TYR A 122 7.04 13.44 12.56
N PHE A 123 8.20 12.84 12.34
CA PHE A 123 8.94 12.97 11.10
C PHE A 123 9.48 11.61 10.67
N ARG A 124 9.34 11.27 9.38
CA ARG A 124 9.89 10.06 8.77
C ARG A 124 10.84 10.42 7.65
N ALA A 125 11.96 9.70 7.59
CA ALA A 125 12.78 9.58 6.40
C ALA A 125 13.09 8.11 6.14
N SER A 126 12.78 7.60 4.95
CA SER A 126 13.03 6.21 4.58
C SER A 126 13.65 6.08 3.19
N SER A 127 14.26 4.93 2.93
CA SER A 127 14.84 4.60 1.64
C SER A 127 14.38 3.22 1.18
N LEU A 128 14.29 3.05 -0.14
CA LEU A 128 13.91 1.83 -0.82
C LEU A 128 15.07 1.35 -1.68
N TRP A 129 15.51 0.13 -1.47
CA TRP A 129 16.54 -0.53 -2.26
C TRP A 129 15.96 -1.77 -2.93
N VAL A 130 15.58 -1.63 -4.20
CA VAL A 130 15.11 -2.74 -5.04
C VAL A 130 16.29 -3.24 -5.86
N HIS A 131 16.47 -4.56 -5.91
CA HIS A 131 17.47 -5.17 -6.78
C HIS A 131 17.04 -6.54 -7.31
N GLY A 132 17.63 -6.96 -8.43
CA GLY A 132 17.55 -8.33 -8.94
C GLY A 132 16.84 -8.38 -10.28
N SER A 133 15.98 -9.38 -10.47
CA SER A 133 15.23 -9.54 -11.71
C SER A 133 13.76 -9.76 -11.46
N SER A 134 12.92 -8.97 -12.12
CA SER A 134 11.47 -9.11 -12.15
C SER A 134 11.06 -10.45 -12.77
N ALA A 135 10.38 -11.34 -12.02
CA ALA A 135 9.80 -12.56 -12.59
C ALA A 135 8.73 -12.22 -13.64
N SER A 136 7.98 -11.15 -13.41
CA SER A 136 6.91 -10.70 -14.31
C SER A 136 7.45 -10.19 -15.63
N GLY A 137 8.38 -9.25 -15.64
CA GLY A 137 9.00 -8.75 -16.87
C GLY A 137 9.89 -9.80 -17.54
N ARG A 138 10.59 -10.62 -16.76
CA ARG A 138 11.58 -11.58 -17.28
C ARG A 138 10.95 -12.85 -17.83
N ASN A 139 9.93 -13.40 -17.20
CA ASN A 139 9.45 -14.76 -17.43
C ASN A 139 7.96 -14.85 -17.76
N VAL A 140 7.11 -14.13 -17.04
CA VAL A 140 5.65 -14.25 -17.18
C VAL A 140 5.12 -13.39 -18.33
N GLY A 141 5.60 -12.15 -18.45
CA GLY A 141 5.19 -11.16 -19.44
C GLY A 141 3.88 -10.45 -19.09
N ASN A 142 3.69 -10.06 -17.83
CA ASN A 142 2.46 -9.43 -17.33
C ASN A 142 2.72 -8.15 -16.53
N GLU A 143 1.74 -7.25 -16.51
CA GLU A 143 1.81 -5.96 -15.79
C GLU A 143 1.37 -6.07 -14.32
N LEU A 144 0.41 -6.94 -14.01
CA LEU A 144 0.00 -7.23 -12.64
C LEU A 144 0.97 -8.22 -12.01
N THR A 145 2.06 -7.68 -11.49
CA THR A 145 3.26 -8.45 -11.19
C THR A 145 3.00 -9.60 -10.23
N VAL A 146 3.71 -10.70 -10.44
CA VAL A 146 3.59 -11.91 -9.60
C VAL A 146 4.09 -11.70 -8.17
N SER A 147 4.92 -10.66 -7.97
CA SER A 147 5.44 -10.19 -6.70
C SER A 147 5.02 -8.75 -6.45
N ASN A 148 4.66 -8.44 -5.20
CA ASN A 148 4.30 -7.12 -4.71
C ASN A 148 5.52 -6.22 -4.46
N ILE A 149 6.74 -6.77 -4.49
CA ILE A 149 8.00 -6.03 -4.43
C ILE A 149 8.68 -5.85 -5.79
N ASP A 150 7.98 -6.20 -6.88
CA ASP A 150 8.51 -6.10 -8.23
C ASP A 150 8.58 -4.64 -8.70
N ALA A 151 9.79 -4.11 -8.81
CA ALA A 151 10.05 -2.75 -9.27
C ALA A 151 11.40 -2.66 -9.98
N TYR A 152 11.66 -1.51 -10.60
CA TYR A 152 12.95 -1.24 -11.24
C TYR A 152 14.07 -1.11 -10.20
N ASP A 153 15.24 -1.64 -10.55
CA ASP A 153 16.44 -1.60 -9.70
C ASP A 153 16.86 -0.16 -9.38
N SER A 154 16.96 0.17 -8.08
CA SER A 154 17.60 1.41 -7.62
C SER A 154 17.79 1.41 -6.10
N ILE A 155 18.53 2.40 -5.62
CA ILE A 155 18.42 2.90 -4.25
C ILE A 155 17.85 4.33 -4.29
N ARG A 156 16.74 4.58 -3.59
CA ARG A 156 16.03 5.86 -3.63
C ARG A 156 15.55 6.30 -2.26
N LEU A 157 15.43 7.62 -2.06
CA LEU A 157 14.59 8.16 -1.00
C LEU A 157 13.15 7.68 -1.27
N TYR A 158 12.51 7.15 -0.24
CA TYR A 158 11.20 6.55 -0.34
C TYR A 158 10.17 7.51 0.25
N GLU A 159 9.98 7.51 1.56
CA GLU A 159 9.15 8.50 2.25
C GLU A 159 10.01 9.59 2.89
N LEU A 160 9.50 10.82 2.86
CA LEU A 160 10.07 11.94 3.61
C LEU A 160 8.94 12.88 3.99
N TRP A 161 8.46 12.80 5.23
CA TRP A 161 7.29 13.56 5.62
C TRP A 161 7.31 14.01 7.07
N PHE A 162 6.52 15.05 7.32
CA PHE A 162 6.16 15.52 8.64
C PHE A 162 4.66 15.28 8.86
N GLU A 163 4.29 14.87 10.07
CA GLU A 163 2.91 14.66 10.49
C GLU A 163 2.62 15.35 11.82
N GLN A 164 1.43 15.97 11.90
CA GLN A 164 0.93 16.65 13.08
C GLN A 164 -0.43 16.08 13.50
N GLY A 165 -0.53 15.62 14.75
CA GLY A 165 -1.79 15.28 15.40
C GLY A 165 -2.46 16.50 16.04
N LEU A 166 -3.77 16.62 15.86
CA LEU A 166 -4.64 17.71 16.30
C LEU A 166 -5.94 17.15 16.89
N CYS A 167 -6.76 18.02 17.50
CA CYS A 167 -8.11 17.67 17.97
C CYS A 167 -8.16 16.45 18.91
N ASN A 168 -7.21 16.36 19.87
CA ASN A 168 -7.04 15.21 20.75
C ASN A 168 -6.90 13.90 19.96
N ASP A 169 -5.99 13.92 18.98
CA ASP A 169 -5.58 12.77 18.16
C ASP A 169 -6.67 12.22 17.23
N ARG A 170 -7.66 13.06 16.92
CA ARG A 170 -8.70 12.75 15.96
C ARG A 170 -8.39 13.23 14.56
N LEU A 171 -7.56 14.27 14.42
CA LEU A 171 -7.20 14.86 13.14
C LEU A 171 -5.70 14.78 12.95
N TRP A 172 -5.25 14.23 11.82
CA TRP A 172 -3.85 14.07 11.49
C TRP A 172 -3.58 14.64 10.11
N LEU A 173 -2.61 15.56 10.06
CA LEU A 173 -2.19 16.22 8.82
C LEU A 173 -0.76 15.79 8.50
N ARG A 174 -0.54 15.23 7.32
CA ARG A 174 0.77 14.79 6.85
C ARG A 174 1.14 15.49 5.55
N ALA A 175 2.38 15.95 5.44
CA ALA A 175 2.90 16.63 4.27
C ALA A 175 4.33 16.18 3.96
N GLY A 176 4.66 15.99 2.69
CA GLY A 176 5.99 15.60 2.26
C GLY A 176 5.94 14.70 1.04
N ASN A 177 6.92 13.81 0.90
CA ASN A 177 6.93 12.73 -0.08
C ASN A 177 6.24 11.51 0.51
N LEU A 178 5.10 11.13 -0.08
CA LEU A 178 4.10 10.22 0.49
C LEU A 178 3.73 9.11 -0.48
N LEU A 179 3.19 8.04 0.08
CA LEU A 179 2.65 6.89 -0.65
C LEU A 179 1.16 6.77 -0.35
N ALA A 180 0.32 6.82 -1.39
CA ALA A 180 -1.12 6.67 -1.22
C ALA A 180 -1.51 5.21 -0.97
N ASP A 181 -0.76 4.25 -1.53
CA ASP A 181 -1.08 2.82 -1.44
C ASP A 181 -0.89 2.20 -0.06
N THR A 182 -0.18 2.89 0.84
CA THR A 182 -0.04 2.50 2.25
C THR A 182 -1.27 2.88 3.10
N GLU A 183 -2.10 3.81 2.64
CA GLU A 183 -3.19 4.39 3.43
C GLU A 183 -4.57 4.25 2.78
N PHE A 184 -4.64 4.20 1.45
CA PHE A 184 -5.88 4.15 0.68
C PHE A 184 -6.02 2.83 -0.08
N ALA A 185 -7.25 2.35 -0.22
CA ALA A 185 -7.58 1.10 -0.91
C ALA A 185 -6.82 -0.13 -0.39
N THR A 186 -6.41 -0.09 0.88
CA THR A 186 -5.64 -1.14 1.56
C THR A 186 -6.47 -2.38 1.83
N SER A 187 -5.81 -3.52 2.03
CA SER A 187 -6.45 -4.77 2.47
C SER A 187 -5.49 -5.51 3.40
N GLU A 188 -5.91 -5.72 4.65
CA GLU A 188 -5.13 -6.51 5.61
C GLU A 188 -5.00 -7.97 5.16
N TYR A 189 -6.09 -8.56 4.63
CA TYR A 189 -6.08 -9.94 4.16
C TYR A 189 -5.35 -10.07 2.83
N GLY A 190 -5.44 -9.06 1.96
CA GLY A 190 -4.69 -8.97 0.72
C GLY A 190 -3.18 -8.92 0.93
N GLY A 191 -2.71 -8.26 1.99
CA GLY A 191 -1.28 -8.19 2.34
C GLY A 191 -0.60 -9.54 2.56
N LEU A 192 -1.37 -10.60 2.87
CA LEU A 192 -0.82 -11.95 3.04
C LEU A 192 -0.38 -12.61 1.73
N PHE A 193 -0.69 -12.01 0.58
CA PHE A 193 -0.41 -12.59 -0.73
C PHE A 193 0.74 -11.90 -1.45
N LEU A 194 1.56 -12.69 -2.12
CA LEU A 194 2.70 -12.20 -2.90
C LEU A 194 2.30 -11.39 -4.14
N ASN A 195 1.13 -11.65 -4.74
CA ASN A 195 0.78 -11.04 -6.02
C ASN A 195 0.42 -9.55 -5.85
N ALA A 196 1.00 -8.67 -6.69
CA ALA A 196 0.76 -7.23 -6.61
C ALA A 196 -0.72 -6.83 -6.82
N GLY A 197 -1.52 -7.70 -7.45
CA GLY A 197 -2.97 -7.52 -7.60
C GLY A 197 -3.73 -7.46 -6.26
N PHE A 198 -3.12 -7.85 -5.15
CA PHE A 198 -3.67 -7.68 -3.79
C PHE A 198 -3.19 -6.41 -3.08
N GLY A 199 -2.17 -5.73 -3.60
CA GLY A 199 -1.70 -4.41 -3.16
C GLY A 199 -2.42 -3.27 -3.86
N TRP A 200 -1.70 -2.21 -4.26
CA TRP A 200 -2.27 -1.05 -4.96
C TRP A 200 -3.20 -1.46 -6.13
N PRO A 201 -4.44 -0.94 -6.22
CA PRO A 201 -5.38 -1.48 -7.19
C PRO A 201 -4.97 -1.25 -8.64
N ALA A 202 -5.02 -2.32 -9.43
CA ALA A 202 -4.76 -2.34 -10.87
C ALA A 202 -5.53 -1.27 -11.64
N PHE A 203 -6.81 -1.07 -11.28
CA PHE A 203 -7.67 -0.10 -11.96
C PHE A 203 -7.30 1.35 -11.62
N ILE A 204 -6.65 1.62 -10.49
CA ILE A 204 -6.09 2.95 -10.22
C ILE A 204 -4.81 3.08 -11.04
N SER A 205 -3.87 2.15 -10.85
CA SER A 205 -2.55 2.14 -11.51
C SER A 205 -2.62 2.31 -13.03
N ALA A 206 -3.55 1.61 -13.69
CA ALA A 206 -3.69 1.64 -15.14
C ALA A 206 -4.36 2.92 -15.67
N ASN A 207 -4.96 3.73 -14.79
CA ASN A 207 -5.69 4.95 -15.13
C ASN A 207 -5.11 6.19 -14.43
N THR A 208 -3.92 6.09 -13.85
CA THR A 208 -3.09 7.16 -13.28
C THR A 208 -1.76 7.24 -14.01
N LEU A 209 -1.20 8.45 -14.16
CA LEU A 209 0.13 8.59 -14.75
C LEU A 209 1.15 7.94 -13.82
N ASN A 210 2.07 7.14 -14.38
CA ASN A 210 3.13 6.47 -13.63
C ASN A 210 2.61 5.72 -12.37
N THR A 211 1.44 5.11 -12.48
CA THR A 211 0.72 4.35 -11.44
C THR A 211 0.16 5.16 -10.26
N GLY A 212 0.45 6.46 -10.19
CA GLY A 212 0.19 7.29 -9.02
C GLY A 212 1.14 6.97 -7.86
N PRO A 213 0.94 7.58 -6.67
CA PRO A 213 1.82 7.40 -5.51
C PRO A 213 1.62 6.01 -4.91
N ALA A 214 2.52 5.08 -5.24
CA ALA A 214 2.42 3.65 -4.91
C ALA A 214 3.78 3.08 -4.49
N PHE A 215 3.85 1.81 -4.08
CA PHE A 215 4.99 1.14 -3.46
C PHE A 215 6.37 1.44 -4.07
N ASN A 216 6.48 1.60 -5.39
CA ASN A 216 7.76 1.85 -6.04
C ASN A 216 8.04 3.35 -6.26
N VAL A 217 7.12 4.24 -5.96
CA VAL A 217 7.26 5.67 -6.25
C VAL A 217 6.36 6.53 -5.36
N ALA A 218 7.00 7.24 -4.44
CA ALA A 218 6.32 8.26 -3.63
C ALA A 218 6.17 9.56 -4.42
N ALA A 219 5.25 10.40 -3.97
CA ALA A 219 4.96 11.70 -4.57
C ALA A 219 4.85 12.79 -3.51
N LEU A 220 5.20 14.01 -3.87
CA LEU A 220 4.87 15.16 -3.03
C LEU A 220 3.37 15.24 -2.82
N GLY A 221 2.94 15.41 -1.57
CA GLY A 221 1.53 15.43 -1.26
C GLY A 221 1.20 15.92 0.13
N PHE A 222 -0.11 16.02 0.34
CA PHE A 222 -0.73 16.36 1.60
C PHE A 222 -1.87 15.38 1.88
N ARG A 223 -1.89 14.83 3.09
CA ARG A 223 -2.93 13.90 3.55
C ARG A 223 -3.59 14.42 4.81
N VAL A 224 -4.91 14.29 4.84
CA VAL A 224 -5.76 14.47 6.02
C VAL A 224 -6.32 13.11 6.42
N TRP A 225 -6.22 12.80 7.70
CA TRP A 225 -6.86 11.64 8.32
C TRP A 225 -7.70 12.10 9.49
N TYR A 226 -8.93 11.60 9.58
CA TYR A 226 -9.90 11.99 10.60
C TYR A 226 -10.63 10.78 11.20
N ASP A 227 -10.45 10.58 12.50
CA ASP A 227 -11.15 9.57 13.29
C ASP A 227 -12.43 10.18 13.88
N VAL A 228 -13.58 9.78 13.35
CA VAL A 228 -14.89 10.20 13.89
C VAL A 228 -15.11 9.53 15.25
N ASN A 229 -14.80 8.24 15.33
CA ASN A 229 -14.84 7.39 16.52
C ASN A 229 -14.02 6.10 16.26
N GLU A 230 -14.07 5.13 17.19
CA GLU A 230 -13.31 3.87 17.08
C GLU A 230 -13.65 3.02 15.84
N ASN A 231 -14.82 3.22 15.23
CA ASN A 231 -15.30 2.43 14.11
C ASN A 231 -15.25 3.19 12.77
N TRP A 232 -15.20 4.52 12.78
CA TRP A 232 -15.37 5.33 11.57
C TRP A 232 -14.18 6.24 11.34
N HIS A 233 -13.60 6.13 10.14
CA HIS A 233 -12.43 6.86 9.70
C HIS A 233 -12.69 7.49 8.34
N PHE A 234 -12.18 8.70 8.15
CA PHE A 234 -12.17 9.41 6.87
C PHE A 234 -10.74 9.82 6.55
N ALA A 235 -10.30 9.56 5.33
CA ALA A 235 -9.01 10.03 4.84
C ALA A 235 -9.19 10.70 3.48
N ALA A 236 -8.36 11.70 3.20
CA ALA A 236 -8.25 12.32 1.90
C ALA A 236 -6.80 12.75 1.65
N GLY A 237 -6.32 12.57 0.43
CA GLY A 237 -4.98 12.95 0.01
C GLY A 237 -4.99 13.65 -1.34
N VAL A 238 -4.06 14.59 -1.50
CA VAL A 238 -3.71 15.21 -2.77
C VAL A 238 -2.22 15.07 -2.99
N TYR A 239 -1.83 14.68 -4.19
CA TYR A 239 -0.47 14.32 -4.55
C TYR A 239 -0.15 14.90 -5.93
N ASP A 240 1.16 15.06 -6.19
CA ASP A 240 1.66 15.24 -7.55
C ASP A 240 1.10 14.14 -8.48
N GLY A 241 0.65 14.56 -9.65
CA GLY A 241 0.10 13.68 -10.68
C GLY A 241 1.16 12.88 -11.43
N ASP A 242 2.42 13.30 -11.44
CA ASP A 242 3.50 12.59 -12.14
C ASP A 242 4.61 12.15 -11.19
N THR A 243 4.51 10.91 -10.71
CA THR A 243 5.46 10.36 -9.73
C THR A 243 6.88 10.13 -10.26
N PHE A 244 7.10 10.14 -11.58
CA PHE A 244 8.45 10.03 -12.16
C PHE A 244 9.01 11.37 -12.65
N ASP A 245 8.24 12.46 -12.59
CA ASP A 245 8.56 13.74 -13.25
C ASP A 245 8.99 13.52 -14.72
N SER A 246 8.30 12.58 -15.38
CA SER A 246 8.54 12.15 -16.74
C SER A 246 7.26 11.53 -17.30
N ALA A 247 6.56 12.28 -18.16
CA ALA A 247 5.37 11.80 -18.86
C ALA A 247 5.60 10.53 -19.71
N ALA A 248 6.84 10.26 -20.13
CA ALA A 248 7.23 9.04 -20.85
C ALA A 248 7.44 7.82 -19.94
N GLY A 249 7.34 7.99 -18.62
CA GLY A 249 7.54 6.94 -17.64
C GLY A 249 9.00 6.50 -17.42
N ASP A 250 10.00 7.34 -17.74
CA ASP A 250 11.41 7.01 -17.51
C ASP A 250 11.76 7.12 -16.02
N SER A 251 11.78 5.99 -15.34
CA SER A 251 12.14 5.89 -13.93
C SER A 251 13.56 6.36 -13.59
N ARG A 252 14.43 6.56 -14.60
CA ARG A 252 15.75 7.18 -14.39
C ARG A 252 15.65 8.64 -13.95
N ALA A 253 14.59 9.33 -14.34
CA ALA A 253 14.37 10.74 -14.03
C ALA A 253 14.17 10.99 -12.52
N SER A 254 13.66 10.00 -11.78
CA SER A 254 13.45 10.03 -10.34
C SER A 254 14.18 8.91 -9.59
N ALA A 255 15.23 8.31 -10.19
CA ALA A 255 15.88 7.10 -9.69
C ALA A 255 16.48 7.20 -8.27
N ASN A 256 16.75 8.42 -7.78
CA ASN A 256 17.24 8.66 -6.43
C ASN A 256 16.14 9.10 -5.44
N GLY A 257 14.92 9.36 -5.89
CA GLY A 257 13.80 9.84 -5.07
C GLY A 257 13.96 11.25 -4.51
N LEU A 258 14.96 12.02 -4.98
CA LEU A 258 15.26 13.37 -4.48
C LEU A 258 14.75 14.48 -5.40
N ARG A 259 14.05 14.11 -6.48
CA ARG A 259 13.48 15.07 -7.41
C ARG A 259 12.10 15.49 -6.88
N PHE A 260 12.06 16.71 -6.39
CA PHE A 260 10.86 17.37 -5.88
C PHE A 260 10.48 18.46 -6.87
N HIS A 261 9.78 18.07 -7.93
CA HIS A 261 9.26 19.00 -8.93
C HIS A 261 7.75 19.12 -8.74
N LEU A 262 7.22 20.32 -8.95
CA LEU A 262 5.79 20.57 -9.01
C LEU A 262 5.59 21.56 -10.16
N ASP A 263 4.98 21.09 -11.24
CA ASP A 263 4.64 21.89 -12.40
C ASP A 263 3.16 21.70 -12.74
N ASP A 264 2.54 22.76 -13.27
CA ASP A 264 1.20 22.69 -13.82
C ASP A 264 1.10 21.63 -14.93
N ASP A 265 2.24 21.26 -15.52
CA ASP A 265 2.39 20.24 -16.54
C ASP A 265 2.21 18.77 -16.04
N GLN A 266 2.22 18.52 -14.72
CA GLN A 266 2.17 17.17 -14.12
C GLN A 266 0.75 16.75 -13.68
N GLY A 267 -0.09 17.73 -13.34
CA GLY A 267 -1.44 17.47 -12.84
C GLY A 267 -1.46 17.09 -11.36
N VAL A 268 -2.61 16.60 -10.91
CA VAL A 268 -2.88 16.27 -9.51
C VAL A 268 -3.59 14.93 -9.44
N PHE A 269 -3.11 14.06 -8.57
CA PHE A 269 -3.82 12.87 -8.11
C PHE A 269 -4.49 13.17 -6.77
N ALA A 270 -5.80 12.95 -6.67
CA ALA A 270 -6.57 13.12 -5.45
C ALA A 270 -7.33 11.83 -5.14
N ILE A 271 -7.41 11.46 -3.86
CA ILE A 271 -8.11 10.26 -3.39
C ILE A 271 -8.77 10.53 -2.04
N GLY A 272 -9.94 9.98 -1.82
CA GLY A 272 -10.66 10.04 -0.55
C GLY A 272 -11.32 8.70 -0.23
N GLU A 273 -11.31 8.34 1.06
CA GLU A 273 -11.83 7.07 1.56
C GLU A 273 -12.58 7.26 2.88
N VAL A 274 -13.66 6.52 3.03
CA VAL A 274 -14.34 6.29 4.31
C VAL A 274 -14.21 4.81 4.65
N VAL A 275 -13.83 4.52 5.89
CA VAL A 275 -13.72 3.14 6.39
C VAL A 275 -14.57 2.95 7.64
N TYR A 276 -15.34 1.86 7.65
CA TYR A 276 -16.10 1.36 8.79
C TYR A 276 -15.48 0.06 9.31
N HIS A 277 -15.12 0.03 10.60
CA HIS A 277 -14.57 -1.14 11.28
C HIS A 277 -15.52 -1.62 12.38
N PRO A 278 -16.44 -2.56 12.11
CA PRO A 278 -17.23 -3.15 13.18
C PRO A 278 -16.35 -3.97 14.12
N ASN A 279 -16.73 -4.00 15.39
CA ASN A 279 -16.10 -4.84 16.41
C ASN A 279 -14.58 -4.67 16.53
N ARG A 280 -14.08 -3.47 16.23
CA ARG A 280 -12.65 -3.14 16.31
C ARG A 280 -12.14 -2.94 17.74
N SER A 281 -13.04 -2.53 18.64
CA SER A 281 -12.69 -2.29 20.04
C SER A 281 -12.16 -3.56 20.71
N ALA A 282 -11.13 -3.46 21.55
CA ALA A 282 -10.56 -4.61 22.27
C ALA A 282 -11.58 -5.36 23.14
N LYS A 283 -12.69 -4.69 23.52
CA LYS A 283 -13.78 -5.26 24.30
C LYS A 283 -14.92 -5.82 23.45
N ALA A 284 -14.83 -5.73 22.13
CA ALA A 284 -15.88 -6.21 21.25
C ALA A 284 -15.84 -7.74 21.17
N THR A 285 -16.99 -8.38 21.39
CA THR A 285 -17.12 -9.84 21.31
C THR A 285 -17.40 -10.32 19.89
N GLY A 286 -17.94 -9.43 19.04
CA GLY A 286 -18.22 -9.71 17.63
C GLY A 286 -16.95 -9.94 16.81
N LEU A 287 -17.14 -10.42 15.57
CA LEU A 287 -16.04 -10.65 14.63
C LEU A 287 -15.65 -9.30 13.97
N PRO A 288 -14.35 -8.93 13.96
CA PRO A 288 -13.90 -7.68 13.35
C PRO A 288 -14.02 -7.73 11.82
N GLY A 289 -14.15 -6.55 11.24
CA GLY A 289 -14.10 -6.36 9.79
C GLY A 289 -13.67 -4.94 9.43
N ALA A 290 -13.51 -4.70 8.13
CA ALA A 290 -13.22 -3.40 7.55
C ALA A 290 -14.00 -3.25 6.24
N TYR A 291 -14.83 -2.21 6.14
CA TYR A 291 -15.62 -1.89 4.95
C TYR A 291 -15.23 -0.50 4.49
N ARG A 292 -14.74 -0.39 3.26
CA ARG A 292 -14.23 0.87 2.71
C ARG A 292 -14.93 1.22 1.41
N VAL A 293 -15.17 2.51 1.23
CA VAL A 293 -15.63 3.10 -0.02
C VAL A 293 -14.79 4.33 -0.27
N GLY A 294 -14.28 4.45 -1.49
CA GLY A 294 -13.47 5.59 -1.87
C GLY A 294 -13.67 6.03 -3.31
N ALA A 295 -13.12 7.20 -3.59
CA ALA A 295 -13.13 7.82 -4.89
C ALA A 295 -11.77 8.45 -5.15
N TRP A 296 -11.35 8.45 -6.41
CA TRP A 296 -10.10 9.08 -6.82
C TRP A 296 -10.30 9.84 -8.13
N GLN A 297 -9.41 10.80 -8.37
CA GLN A 297 -9.36 11.60 -9.59
C GLN A 297 -7.90 11.87 -9.95
N HIS A 298 -7.60 11.86 -11.24
CA HIS A 298 -6.38 12.38 -11.82
C HIS A 298 -6.75 13.40 -12.90
N ASN A 299 -6.29 14.64 -12.78
CA ASN A 299 -6.84 15.75 -13.57
C ASN A 299 -6.07 16.09 -14.85
N LYS A 300 -5.25 15.16 -15.37
CA LYS A 300 -4.40 15.39 -16.53
C LYS A 300 -4.34 14.24 -17.53
N ASN A 301 -4.12 14.61 -18.80
CA ASN A 301 -3.87 13.73 -19.95
C ASN A 301 -2.79 12.70 -19.63
N GLN A 302 -3.10 11.43 -19.86
CA GLN A 302 -2.12 10.37 -19.83
C GLN A 302 -1.89 9.87 -21.25
N ILE A 303 -0.65 9.51 -21.55
CA ILE A 303 -0.41 8.57 -22.64
C ILE A 303 -0.78 7.21 -22.06
N GLY A 304 -1.93 6.66 -22.46
CA GLY A 304 -2.31 5.32 -22.01
C GLY A 304 -1.25 4.30 -22.41
N GLN A 305 -1.18 3.15 -21.72
CA GLN A 305 -0.21 2.08 -22.00
C GLN A 305 -0.21 1.60 -23.48
N ALA A 306 -1.27 1.89 -24.25
CA ALA A 306 -1.37 1.61 -25.69
C ALA A 306 -0.97 2.78 -26.62
N GLY A 307 -0.38 3.86 -26.12
CA GLY A 307 -0.03 5.05 -26.90
C GLY A 307 -1.22 5.93 -27.31
N THR A 308 -2.41 5.66 -26.75
CA THR A 308 -3.63 6.45 -26.99
C THR A 308 -3.79 7.52 -25.90
N ALA A 309 -4.06 8.76 -26.29
CA ALA A 309 -4.40 9.82 -25.34
C ALA A 309 -5.67 9.43 -24.56
N THR A 310 -5.57 9.39 -23.23
CA THR A 310 -6.73 9.21 -22.35
C THR A 310 -7.47 10.55 -22.16
N PRO A 311 -8.70 10.55 -21.60
CA PRO A 311 -9.44 11.77 -21.32
C PRO A 311 -8.63 12.74 -20.43
N ASN A 312 -8.87 14.05 -20.57
CA ASN A 312 -8.22 15.10 -19.76
C ASN A 312 -8.35 14.88 -18.24
N GLN A 313 -9.30 14.07 -17.81
CA GLN A 313 -9.48 13.70 -16.41
C GLN A 313 -9.90 12.23 -16.34
N THR A 314 -9.26 11.47 -15.45
CA THR A 314 -9.71 10.13 -15.07
C THR A 314 -10.20 10.18 -13.63
N TYR A 315 -11.22 9.38 -13.33
CA TYR A 315 -11.77 9.26 -11.99
C TYR A 315 -12.32 7.86 -11.82
N GLY A 316 -12.42 7.41 -10.59
CA GLY A 316 -12.98 6.12 -10.27
C GLY A 316 -13.58 6.09 -8.88
N LEU A 317 -14.48 5.13 -8.69
CA LEU A 317 -14.98 4.72 -7.40
C LEU A 317 -14.41 3.34 -7.12
N TYR A 318 -14.19 3.04 -5.84
CA TYR A 318 -13.82 1.71 -5.41
C TYR A 318 -14.47 1.37 -4.08
N PHE A 319 -14.54 0.08 -3.81
CA PHE A 319 -14.97 -0.42 -2.52
C PHE A 319 -14.15 -1.65 -2.12
N GLY A 320 -14.07 -1.89 -0.82
CA GLY A 320 -13.45 -3.08 -0.25
C GLY A 320 -14.22 -3.56 0.96
N ALA A 321 -14.24 -4.86 1.18
CA ALA A 321 -14.81 -5.45 2.38
C ALA A 321 -13.92 -6.60 2.85
N GLU A 322 -13.62 -6.60 4.14
CA GLU A 322 -12.85 -7.63 4.84
C GLU A 322 -13.62 -8.00 6.10
N GLN A 323 -13.80 -9.29 6.35
CA GLN A 323 -14.57 -9.75 7.50
C GLN A 323 -14.02 -11.09 8.00
N LEU A 324 -13.72 -11.15 9.30
CA LEU A 324 -13.53 -12.42 9.97
C LEU A 324 -14.89 -13.12 10.05
N VAL A 325 -15.04 -14.29 9.45
CA VAL A 325 -16.31 -15.04 9.42
C VAL A 325 -16.33 -16.20 10.40
N TRP A 326 -15.17 -16.60 10.90
CA TRP A 326 -15.03 -17.61 11.93
C TRP A 326 -13.78 -17.33 12.76
N ARG A 327 -13.87 -17.48 14.09
CA ARG A 327 -12.77 -17.30 15.04
C ARG A 327 -12.44 -18.63 15.70
N GLU A 328 -11.15 -18.96 15.79
CA GLU A 328 -10.66 -20.16 16.46
C GLU A 328 -10.91 -20.10 17.98
N SER A 329 -11.11 -21.26 18.62
CA SER A 329 -11.33 -21.34 20.07
C SER A 329 -10.00 -21.37 20.85
N GLY A 330 -10.02 -20.91 22.10
CA GLY A 330 -8.85 -20.95 22.99
C GLY A 330 -7.81 -19.85 22.77
N GLN A 331 -8.14 -18.85 21.94
CA GLN A 331 -7.33 -17.65 21.69
C GLN A 331 -7.19 -16.78 22.94
N LYS A 332 -6.07 -16.07 23.09
CA LYS A 332 -5.92 -15.04 24.12
C LYS A 332 -6.78 -13.82 23.76
N GLU A 333 -7.11 -13.02 24.76
CA GLU A 333 -7.83 -11.76 24.56
C GLU A 333 -7.05 -10.84 23.60
N GLY A 334 -7.70 -10.43 22.50
CA GLY A 334 -7.10 -9.60 21.46
C GLY A 334 -6.55 -10.36 20.23
N GLU A 335 -6.46 -11.69 20.28
CA GLU A 335 -6.10 -12.50 19.11
C GLU A 335 -7.35 -12.76 18.23
N ASN A 336 -7.19 -12.62 16.91
CA ASN A 336 -8.25 -12.80 15.92
C ASN A 336 -7.83 -13.79 14.82
N GLN A 337 -7.32 -14.96 15.21
CA GLN A 337 -7.05 -16.06 14.28
C GLN A 337 -8.35 -16.74 13.87
N GLY A 338 -8.45 -17.07 12.59
CA GLY A 338 -9.58 -17.79 12.06
C GLY A 338 -9.71 -17.64 10.54
N LEU A 339 -10.93 -17.75 10.04
CA LEU A 339 -11.21 -17.62 8.61
C LEU A 339 -11.69 -16.21 8.30
N GLY A 340 -10.92 -15.50 7.47
CA GLY A 340 -11.27 -14.19 6.92
C GLY A 340 -11.71 -14.28 5.46
N LEU A 341 -12.68 -13.46 5.07
CA LEU A 341 -13.04 -13.22 3.67
C LEU A 341 -12.72 -11.78 3.31
N PHE A 342 -12.20 -11.56 2.10
CA PHE A 342 -12.04 -10.22 1.56
C PHE A 342 -12.50 -10.12 0.11
N LEU A 343 -12.88 -8.92 -0.30
CA LEU A 343 -13.22 -8.56 -1.67
C LEU A 343 -12.87 -7.10 -1.92
N ARG A 344 -12.57 -6.77 -3.17
CA ARG A 344 -12.34 -5.41 -3.66
C ARG A 344 -12.94 -5.24 -5.05
N GLY A 345 -13.48 -4.07 -5.35
CA GLY A 345 -14.07 -3.72 -6.64
C GLY A 345 -13.97 -2.26 -6.99
#